data_AF-A0A950SNA3-F1
#
_entry.id   AF-A0A950SNA3-F1
#
_cell.length_a   1.000
_cell.length_b   1.000
_cell.length_c   1.000
_cell.angle_alpha   90.00
_cell.angle_beta   90.00
_cell.angle_gamma   90.00
#
_symmetry.space_group_name_H-M   'P 1'
#
loop_
_entity.id
_entity.type
_entity.pdbx_description
1 polymer ?
#
loop_
_entity_poly.entity_id
_entity_poly.type
_entity_poly.pdbx_seq_one_letter_code
_entity_poly.pdbx_strand_id
1 'polypeptide(L)'
;LYKVHRTPMFMPTTAIHSGKVFDNGGLCGGYPAPTALYHYAVRETNLPDLIAMEAPLPHAEGDPLDPDPKRLVQGEFEFTEGGYIGRPFKDGDLFQHFYNSGGGYGDPLERDPRLVAADLDNGVVTARAAENVYRVATTDRGGVHAVDAERTRAMREAERAARLADSVPVTEWVTRERERVLAREFAPEVRAMYRDSMRLSDRWTSAFAEFWGLPEGFSL
;
A
#
# COMPACT_ATOMS: atom_id res chain seq x y z
N LEU A 1 -2.16 17.29 -1.85
CA LEU A 1 -1.15 18.01 -2.66
C LEU A 1 -0.85 19.34 -1.99
N TYR A 2 0.42 19.68 -1.84
CA TYR A 2 0.86 20.93 -1.23
C TYR A 2 1.71 21.73 -2.22
N LYS A 3 1.48 23.05 -2.29
CA LYS A 3 2.35 24.01 -2.98
C LYS A 3 3.12 24.80 -1.94
N VAL A 4 4.44 24.85 -2.10
CA VAL A 4 5.26 25.76 -1.30
C VAL A 4 5.02 27.19 -1.77
N HIS A 5 4.70 28.09 -0.84
CA HIS A 5 4.32 29.46 -1.16
C HIS A 5 5.03 30.51 -0.30
N ARG A 6 5.55 31.57 -0.93
CA ARG A 6 6.15 32.77 -0.31
C ARG A 6 7.29 32.46 0.68
N THR A 7 8.06 31.41 0.40
CA THR A 7 9.26 31.10 1.16
C THR A 7 10.41 30.69 0.24
N PRO A 8 11.64 31.20 0.44
CA PRO A 8 12.79 30.79 -0.34
C PRO A 8 13.25 29.36 -0.03
N MET A 9 12.85 28.83 1.14
CA MET A 9 13.21 27.49 1.58
C MET A 9 12.13 26.92 2.51
N PHE A 10 11.79 25.66 2.29
CA PHE A 10 10.89 24.89 3.15
C PHE A 10 11.41 23.45 3.29
N MET A 11 11.47 22.93 4.52
CA MET A 11 11.89 21.56 4.78
C MET A 11 10.94 20.95 5.81
N PRO A 12 10.02 20.08 5.39
CA PRO A 12 9.22 19.32 6.33
C PRO A 12 10.06 18.25 7.02
N THR A 13 9.69 17.96 8.26
CA THR A 13 10.21 16.84 9.02
C THR A 13 9.04 15.98 9.49
N THR A 14 9.20 14.67 9.40
CA THR A 14 8.22 13.68 9.83
C THR A 14 8.93 12.68 10.74
N ALA A 15 8.25 12.18 11.77
CA ALA A 15 8.87 11.32 12.77
C ALA A 15 8.47 9.83 12.64
N ILE A 16 7.33 9.52 12.03
CA ILE A 16 6.75 8.16 12.04
C ILE A 16 5.99 7.89 10.74
N HIS A 17 6.57 7.07 9.87
CA HIS A 17 5.96 6.60 8.62
C HIS A 17 6.19 5.09 8.45
N SER A 18 5.20 4.37 7.95
CA SER A 18 5.39 2.98 7.55
C SER A 18 6.19 2.91 6.25
N GLY A 19 7.21 2.06 6.24
CA GLY A 19 8.09 1.87 5.10
C GLY A 19 7.75 0.59 4.35
N LYS A 20 8.69 -0.36 4.36
CA LYS A 20 8.60 -1.62 3.60
C LYS A 20 7.70 -2.68 4.25
N VAL A 21 7.08 -2.36 5.39
CA VAL A 21 6.26 -3.29 6.17
C VAL A 21 4.96 -2.59 6.55
N PHE A 22 3.85 -3.33 6.45
CA PHE A 22 2.55 -2.88 6.92
C PHE A 22 2.54 -2.84 8.45
N ASP A 23 2.18 -1.71 9.03
CA ASP A 23 2.05 -1.49 10.47
C ASP A 23 0.60 -1.64 10.96
N ASN A 24 -0.37 -1.41 10.08
CA ASN A 24 -1.80 -1.55 10.38
C ASN A 24 -2.39 -2.82 9.74
N GLY A 25 -2.38 -3.91 10.50
CA GLY A 25 -2.93 -5.20 10.09
C GLY A 25 -4.45 -5.18 9.92
N GLY A 26 -4.96 -6.03 9.02
CA GLY A 26 -6.39 -6.33 8.94
C GLY A 26 -6.84 -7.38 9.95
N LEU A 27 -8.15 -7.52 10.10
CA LEU A 27 -8.75 -8.45 11.07
C LEU A 27 -9.77 -9.38 10.37
N CYS A 28 -9.81 -10.64 10.81
CA CYS A 28 -10.82 -11.62 10.39
C CYS A 28 -10.99 -11.74 8.85
N GLY A 29 -9.88 -11.74 8.10
CA GLY A 29 -9.89 -11.82 6.63
C GLY A 29 -9.64 -10.49 5.91
N GLY A 30 -9.60 -9.38 6.65
CA GLY A 30 -9.27 -8.07 6.09
C GLY A 30 -7.80 -7.92 5.74
N TYR A 31 -7.51 -7.09 4.72
CA TYR A 31 -6.15 -6.75 4.30
C TYR A 31 -5.57 -5.60 5.13
N PRO A 32 -4.22 -5.50 5.22
CA PRO A 32 -3.58 -4.37 5.87
C PRO A 32 -3.83 -3.04 5.13
N ALA A 33 -3.65 -1.93 5.84
CA ALA A 33 -3.64 -0.61 5.23
C ALA A 33 -2.44 -0.45 4.26
N PRO A 34 -2.51 0.46 3.26
CA PRO A 34 -1.32 0.82 2.50
C PRO A 34 -0.24 1.40 3.42
N THR A 35 1.02 1.19 3.08
CA THR A 35 2.12 1.92 3.71
C THR A 35 2.22 3.32 3.13
N ALA A 36 2.71 4.28 3.92
CA ALA A 36 3.11 5.59 3.39
C ALA A 36 4.51 5.53 2.75
N LEU A 37 4.82 4.42 2.07
CA LEU A 37 6.17 4.09 1.59
C LEU A 37 6.70 5.08 0.56
N TYR A 38 5.84 5.80 -0.15
CA TYR A 38 6.29 6.71 -1.21
C TYR A 38 5.86 8.15 -0.96
N HIS A 39 6.77 9.06 -1.26
CA HIS A 39 6.53 10.48 -1.40
C HIS A 39 6.99 10.92 -2.77
N TYR A 40 6.36 11.98 -3.28
CA TYR A 40 6.86 12.62 -4.49
C TYR A 40 6.76 14.13 -4.44
N ALA A 41 7.56 14.76 -5.29
CA ALA A 41 7.59 16.18 -5.53
C ALA A 41 7.66 16.49 -7.02
N VAL A 42 7.18 17.69 -7.38
CA VAL A 42 7.45 18.30 -8.68
C VAL A 42 8.23 19.57 -8.40
N ARG A 43 9.49 19.59 -8.82
CA ARG A 43 10.42 20.69 -8.59
C ARG A 43 10.46 21.63 -9.80
N GLU A 44 10.84 22.88 -9.54
CA GLU A 44 11.11 23.87 -10.58
C GLU A 44 9.92 23.96 -11.56
N THR A 45 8.73 24.15 -10.99
CA THR A 45 7.47 23.97 -11.71
C THR A 45 7.16 25.13 -12.65
N ASN A 46 6.46 24.83 -13.75
CA ASN A 46 5.85 25.85 -14.61
C ASN A 46 4.51 26.39 -14.06
N LEU A 47 4.22 26.22 -12.77
CA LEU A 47 2.96 26.66 -12.15
C LEU A 47 2.65 28.15 -12.35
N PRO A 48 3.62 29.09 -12.29
CA PRO A 48 3.33 30.50 -12.55
C PRO A 48 2.72 30.73 -13.93
N ASP A 49 3.23 30.05 -14.95
CA ASP A 49 2.73 30.15 -16.33
C ASP A 49 1.33 29.54 -16.43
N LEU A 50 1.12 28.35 -15.84
CA LEU A 50 -0.19 27.70 -15.81
C LEU A 50 -1.24 28.58 -15.12
N ILE A 51 -0.88 29.25 -14.02
CA ILE A 51 -1.76 30.19 -13.31
C ILE A 51 -2.04 31.42 -14.18
N ALA A 52 -1.02 32.03 -14.78
CA ALA A 52 -1.17 33.22 -15.61
C ALA A 52 -2.03 32.96 -16.86
N MET A 53 -1.97 31.74 -17.39
CA MET A 53 -2.75 31.28 -18.53
C MET A 53 -4.15 30.76 -18.16
N GLU A 54 -4.50 30.75 -16.87
CA GLU A 54 -5.73 30.12 -16.34
C GLU A 54 -5.90 28.65 -16.81
N ALA A 55 -4.78 27.95 -16.97
CA ALA A 55 -4.75 26.55 -17.35
C ALA A 55 -5.19 25.64 -16.20
N PRO A 56 -5.65 24.40 -16.48
CA PRO A 56 -5.98 23.44 -15.44
C PRO A 56 -4.81 23.18 -14.47
N LEU A 57 -5.08 23.28 -13.17
CA LEU A 57 -4.12 23.00 -12.11
C LEU A 57 -4.47 21.68 -11.41
N PRO A 58 -3.45 20.91 -10.95
CA PRO A 58 -3.71 19.72 -10.16
C PRO A 58 -4.36 20.10 -8.83
N HIS A 59 -5.51 19.50 -8.54
CA HIS A 59 -6.28 19.72 -7.31
C HIS A 59 -6.64 18.40 -6.61
N ALA A 60 -6.27 17.27 -7.22
CA ALA A 60 -6.41 15.91 -6.68
C ALA A 60 -5.15 15.09 -7.05
N GLU A 61 -5.07 13.88 -6.50
CA GLU A 61 -4.02 12.92 -6.86
C GLU A 61 -4.25 12.34 -8.26
N GLY A 62 -5.51 12.11 -8.65
CA GLY A 62 -5.84 11.38 -9.88
C GLY A 62 -5.51 9.89 -9.75
N ASP A 63 -4.90 9.31 -10.79
CA ASP A 63 -4.40 7.93 -10.74
C ASP A 63 -3.15 7.85 -9.85
N PRO A 64 -3.15 7.10 -8.74
CA PRO A 64 -1.98 7.00 -7.87
C PRO A 64 -0.74 6.39 -8.54
N LEU A 65 -0.87 5.74 -9.71
CA LEU A 65 0.27 5.27 -10.50
C LEU A 65 0.79 6.28 -11.53
N ASP A 66 -0.03 7.27 -11.87
CA ASP A 66 0.34 8.36 -12.79
C ASP A 66 -0.36 9.66 -12.35
N PRO A 67 0.10 10.28 -11.25
CA PRO A 67 -0.69 11.26 -10.55
C PRO A 67 -0.80 12.59 -11.31
N ASP A 68 -1.89 13.31 -11.13
CA ASP A 68 -2.20 14.55 -11.83
C ASP A 68 -1.07 15.61 -11.73
N PRO A 69 -0.40 15.82 -10.57
CA PRO A 69 0.74 16.73 -10.51
C PRO A 69 1.88 16.37 -11.47
N LYS A 70 2.12 15.08 -11.72
CA LYS A 70 3.13 14.61 -12.69
C LYS A 70 2.70 14.87 -14.13
N ARG A 71 1.41 14.75 -14.42
CA ARG A 71 0.85 14.87 -15.78
C ARG A 71 0.62 16.32 -16.20
N LEU A 72 0.13 17.14 -15.27
CA LEU A 72 -0.37 18.50 -15.55
C LEU A 72 0.69 19.58 -15.35
N VAL A 73 1.75 19.31 -14.58
CA VAL A 73 2.78 20.30 -14.24
C VAL A 73 4.11 19.86 -14.83
N GLN A 74 4.74 20.76 -15.59
CA GLN A 74 6.12 20.54 -16.07
C GLN A 74 7.08 20.88 -14.94
N GLY A 75 8.09 20.02 -14.76
CA GLY A 75 9.11 20.15 -13.73
C GLY A 75 9.90 18.84 -13.57
N GLU A 76 10.81 18.81 -12.61
CA GLU A 76 11.52 17.58 -12.22
C GLU A 76 10.62 16.78 -11.26
N PHE A 77 10.11 15.63 -11.71
CA PHE A 77 9.37 14.71 -10.85
C PHE A 77 10.35 13.87 -10.02
N GLU A 78 10.37 14.09 -8.71
CA GLU A 78 11.19 13.39 -7.75
C GLU A 78 10.32 12.39 -6.99
N PHE A 79 10.65 11.09 -7.06
CA PHE A 79 10.01 10.03 -6.29
C PHE A 79 10.97 9.51 -5.23
N THR A 80 10.49 9.29 -4.01
CA THR A 80 11.31 8.75 -2.93
C THR A 80 10.56 7.64 -2.20
N GLU A 81 11.19 6.48 -2.07
CA GLU A 81 10.76 5.43 -1.15
C GLU A 81 11.33 5.71 0.24
N GLY A 82 10.49 5.68 1.27
CA GLY A 82 10.85 5.95 2.66
C GLY A 82 10.11 7.16 3.23
N GLY A 83 10.47 7.57 4.45
CA GLY A 83 9.65 8.51 5.23
C GLY A 83 9.66 9.97 4.77
N TYR A 84 10.60 10.39 3.90
CA TYR A 84 10.66 11.80 3.49
C TYR A 84 11.54 12.13 2.25
N ILE A 85 11.27 13.26 1.61
CA ILE A 85 12.09 13.87 0.54
C ILE A 85 13.18 14.75 1.16
N GLY A 86 14.43 14.27 1.16
CA GLY A 86 15.53 14.88 1.92
C GLY A 86 16.03 16.26 1.44
N ARG A 87 15.58 16.75 0.29
CA ARG A 87 16.02 18.05 -0.28
C ARG A 87 15.05 19.18 0.09
N PRO A 88 15.52 20.36 0.54
CA PRO A 88 14.67 21.52 0.78
C PRO A 88 13.87 21.91 -0.48
N PHE A 89 12.66 22.39 -0.27
CA PHE A 89 11.75 22.92 -1.29
C PHE A 89 11.87 24.42 -1.44
N LYS A 90 11.57 24.91 -2.64
CA LYS A 90 11.49 26.34 -2.96
C LYS A 90 10.05 26.76 -3.25
N ASP A 91 9.80 28.06 -3.24
CA ASP A 91 8.53 28.63 -3.71
C ASP A 91 8.17 28.06 -5.09
N GLY A 92 6.93 27.59 -5.24
CA GLY A 92 6.43 26.98 -6.47
C GLY A 92 6.62 25.47 -6.57
N ASP A 93 7.46 24.83 -5.75
CA ASP A 93 7.54 23.37 -5.73
C ASP A 93 6.21 22.76 -5.23
N LEU A 94 5.86 21.60 -5.78
CA LEU A 94 4.78 20.76 -5.31
C LEU A 94 5.33 19.56 -4.55
N PHE A 95 4.64 19.15 -3.48
CA PHE A 95 4.92 17.88 -2.81
C PHE A 95 3.65 17.20 -2.32
N GLN A 96 3.70 15.88 -2.23
CA GLN A 96 2.62 15.05 -1.72
C GLN A 96 3.06 14.30 -0.48
N HIS A 97 2.25 14.41 0.57
CA HIS A 97 2.42 13.72 1.82
C HIS A 97 1.23 12.79 2.04
N PHE A 98 1.50 11.50 2.20
CA PHE A 98 0.48 10.49 2.45
C PHE A 98 0.39 10.17 3.94
N TYR A 99 -0.85 10.00 4.41
CA TYR A 99 -1.15 9.50 5.73
C TYR A 99 -1.53 8.02 5.65
N ASN A 100 -1.17 7.26 6.68
CA ASN A 100 -1.60 5.88 6.80
C ASN A 100 -3.11 5.80 7.07
N SER A 101 -3.71 4.69 6.67
CA SER A 101 -5.09 4.35 6.98
C SER A 101 -5.16 3.18 7.96
N GLY A 102 -6.37 2.79 8.37
CA GLY A 102 -6.62 1.58 9.15
C GLY A 102 -6.66 0.33 8.28
N GLY A 103 -6.38 -0.83 8.89
CA GLY A 103 -6.58 -2.13 8.24
C GLY A 103 -8.06 -2.48 8.06
N GLY A 104 -8.36 -3.38 7.13
CA GLY A 104 -9.72 -3.83 6.83
C GLY A 104 -10.24 -4.88 7.82
N TYR A 105 -11.56 -5.13 7.76
CA TYR A 105 -12.24 -6.20 8.51
C TYR A 105 -13.05 -7.09 7.56
N GLY A 106 -12.94 -8.41 7.72
CA GLY A 106 -13.71 -9.40 6.95
C GLY A 106 -13.14 -9.69 5.55
N ASP A 107 -13.62 -10.76 4.91
CA ASP A 107 -13.28 -11.10 3.53
C ASP A 107 -13.85 -10.04 2.57
N PRO A 108 -13.03 -9.40 1.72
CA PRO A 108 -13.52 -8.43 0.73
C PRO A 108 -14.64 -8.96 -0.19
N LEU A 109 -14.69 -10.27 -0.43
CA LEU A 109 -15.75 -10.89 -1.24
C LEU A 109 -17.13 -10.89 -0.55
N GLU A 110 -17.19 -10.56 0.74
CA GLU A 110 -18.45 -10.45 1.51
C GLU A 110 -18.98 -9.02 1.60
N ARG A 111 -18.18 -8.01 1.20
CA ARG A 111 -18.62 -6.61 1.19
C ARG A 111 -19.83 -6.45 0.24
N ASP A 112 -20.85 -5.69 0.67
CA ASP A 112 -22.00 -5.35 -0.18
C ASP A 112 -21.51 -4.62 -1.45
N PRO A 113 -21.76 -5.16 -2.66
CA PRO A 113 -21.36 -4.53 -3.91
C PRO A 113 -21.83 -3.09 -4.08
N ARG A 114 -22.97 -2.72 -3.51
CA ARG A 114 -23.52 -1.36 -3.58
C ARG A 114 -22.68 -0.36 -2.79
N LEU A 115 -22.07 -0.80 -1.68
CA LEU A 115 -21.14 0.03 -0.92
C LEU A 115 -19.82 0.23 -1.68
N VAL A 116 -19.37 -0.80 -2.42
CA VAL A 116 -18.20 -0.66 -3.30
C VAL A 116 -18.48 0.32 -4.45
N ALA A 117 -19.68 0.30 -5.02
CA ALA A 117 -20.09 1.29 -6.01
C ALA A 117 -20.14 2.72 -5.43
N ALA A 118 -20.68 2.88 -4.21
CA ALA A 118 -20.65 4.17 -3.53
C ALA A 118 -19.21 4.63 -3.22
N ASP A 119 -18.29 3.72 -2.87
CA ASP A 119 -16.88 4.05 -2.68
C ASP A 119 -16.23 4.53 -4.00
N LEU A 120 -16.62 3.98 -5.16
CA LEU A 120 -16.17 4.44 -6.48
C LEU A 120 -16.68 5.84 -6.79
N ASP A 121 -17.98 6.08 -6.57
CA ASP A 121 -18.61 7.39 -6.80
C ASP A 121 -17.96 8.49 -5.96
N ASN A 122 -17.48 8.14 -4.76
CA ASN A 122 -16.79 9.06 -3.84
C ASN A 122 -15.26 9.10 -4.01
N GLY A 123 -14.69 8.34 -4.96
CA GLY A 123 -13.24 8.29 -5.17
C GLY A 123 -12.44 7.68 -4.01
N VAL A 124 -13.09 6.91 -3.14
CA VAL A 124 -12.46 6.21 -2.00
C VAL A 124 -11.72 4.96 -2.45
N VAL A 125 -12.21 4.31 -3.50
CA VAL A 125 -11.56 3.17 -4.15
C VAL A 125 -11.42 3.42 -5.65
N THR A 126 -10.44 2.76 -6.27
CA THR A 126 -10.27 2.80 -7.72
C THR A 126 -11.11 1.70 -8.39
N ALA A 127 -11.48 1.89 -9.66
CA ALA A 127 -12.14 0.86 -10.46
C ALA A 127 -11.35 -0.46 -10.46
N ARG A 128 -10.01 -0.36 -10.53
CA ARG A 128 -9.09 -1.48 -10.43
C ARG A 128 -9.22 -2.22 -9.09
N ALA A 129 -9.35 -1.51 -7.97
CA ALA A 129 -9.52 -2.12 -6.65
C ALA A 129 -10.91 -2.77 -6.49
N ALA A 130 -11.98 -2.11 -6.99
CA ALA A 130 -13.32 -2.69 -7.03
C ALA A 130 -13.34 -4.03 -7.76
N GLU A 131 -12.70 -4.09 -8.93
CA GLU A 131 -12.63 -5.31 -9.75
C GLU A 131 -11.68 -6.36 -9.15
N ASN A 132 -10.50 -5.96 -8.66
CA ASN A 132 -9.45 -6.91 -8.28
C ASN A 132 -9.50 -7.39 -6.82
N VAL A 133 -9.98 -6.56 -5.90
CA VAL A 133 -10.01 -6.88 -4.47
C VAL A 133 -11.40 -7.36 -4.06
N TYR A 134 -12.42 -6.57 -4.38
CA TYR A 134 -13.81 -6.85 -3.98
C TYR A 134 -14.55 -7.75 -4.96
N ARG A 135 -13.98 -7.97 -6.15
CA ARG A 135 -14.57 -8.73 -7.28
C ARG A 135 -15.95 -8.20 -7.64
N VAL A 136 -16.12 -6.87 -7.63
CA VAL A 136 -17.36 -6.18 -7.98
C VAL A 136 -17.24 -5.60 -9.37
N ALA A 137 -18.15 -6.00 -10.25
CA ALA A 137 -18.30 -5.42 -11.57
C ALA A 137 -19.27 -4.24 -11.51
N THR A 138 -18.84 -3.11 -12.06
CA THR A 138 -19.65 -1.90 -12.16
C THR A 138 -19.68 -1.39 -13.60
N THR A 139 -20.73 -0.63 -13.90
CA THR A 139 -20.82 0.18 -15.13
C THR A 139 -20.86 1.64 -14.73
N ASP A 140 -20.00 2.45 -15.34
CA ASP A 140 -19.97 3.90 -15.15
C ASP A 140 -20.98 4.55 -16.09
N ARG A 141 -21.89 5.36 -15.52
CA ARG A 141 -22.78 6.25 -16.25
C ARG A 141 -22.61 7.69 -15.77
N GLY A 142 -21.48 8.29 -16.10
CA GLY A 142 -21.21 9.70 -15.84
C GLY A 142 -20.81 9.98 -14.38
N GLY A 143 -19.97 9.12 -13.81
CA GLY A 143 -19.51 9.21 -12.42
C GLY A 143 -20.43 8.52 -11.41
N VAL A 144 -21.48 7.84 -11.89
CA VAL A 144 -22.38 7.02 -11.07
C VAL A 144 -22.21 5.57 -11.46
N HIS A 145 -21.77 4.75 -10.53
CA HIS A 145 -21.47 3.35 -10.75
C HIS A 145 -22.67 2.47 -10.41
N ALA A 146 -23.21 1.78 -11.41
CA ALA A 146 -24.23 0.76 -11.21
C ALA A 146 -23.59 -0.62 -11.13
N VAL A 147 -23.94 -1.41 -10.11
CA VAL A 147 -23.45 -2.79 -9.93
C VAL A 147 -24.06 -3.73 -10.97
N ASP A 148 -23.21 -4.51 -11.63
CA ASP A 148 -23.61 -5.70 -12.38
C ASP A 148 -23.62 -6.90 -11.43
N ALA A 149 -24.81 -7.26 -10.94
CA ALA A 149 -24.97 -8.31 -9.93
C ALA A 149 -24.57 -9.70 -10.45
N GLU A 150 -24.89 -10.00 -11.70
CA GLU A 150 -24.62 -11.32 -12.30
C GLU A 150 -23.13 -11.50 -12.54
N ARG A 151 -22.46 -10.50 -13.12
CA ARG A 151 -21.00 -10.53 -13.31
C ARG A 151 -20.27 -10.53 -11.97
N THR A 152 -20.73 -9.74 -11.00
CA THR A 152 -20.15 -9.74 -9.64
C THR A 152 -20.25 -11.11 -8.97
N ARG A 153 -21.40 -11.80 -9.06
CA ARG A 153 -21.54 -13.16 -8.54
C ARG A 153 -20.56 -14.11 -9.22
N ALA A 154 -20.50 -14.10 -10.56
CA ALA A 154 -19.61 -14.96 -11.32
C ALA A 154 -18.12 -14.71 -10.97
N MET A 155 -17.71 -13.45 -10.83
CA MET A 155 -16.35 -13.08 -10.42
C MET A 155 -16.01 -13.57 -9.01
N ARG A 156 -16.94 -13.45 -8.07
CA ARG A 156 -16.74 -13.92 -6.68
C ARG A 156 -16.68 -15.45 -6.59
N GLU A 157 -17.51 -16.16 -7.35
CA GLU A 157 -17.45 -17.63 -7.45
C GLU A 157 -16.12 -18.10 -8.06
N ALA A 158 -15.70 -17.47 -9.17
CA ALA A 158 -14.42 -17.76 -9.81
C ALA A 158 -13.23 -17.48 -8.87
N GLU A 159 -13.25 -16.38 -8.13
CA GLU A 159 -12.23 -16.06 -7.14
C GLU A 159 -12.17 -17.09 -6.01
N ARG A 160 -13.32 -17.54 -5.50
CA ARG A 160 -13.34 -18.61 -4.48
C ARG A 160 -12.73 -19.91 -5.01
N ALA A 161 -13.04 -20.28 -6.24
CA ALA A 161 -12.43 -21.45 -6.89
C ALA A 161 -10.92 -21.27 -7.11
N ALA A 162 -10.49 -20.07 -7.52
CA ALA A 162 -9.08 -19.74 -7.72
C ALA A 162 -8.30 -19.80 -6.40
N ARG A 163 -8.83 -19.24 -5.31
CA ARG A 163 -8.23 -19.33 -3.96
C ARG A 163 -8.05 -20.77 -3.52
N LEU A 164 -9.03 -21.64 -3.77
CA LEU A 164 -8.92 -23.07 -3.46
C LEU A 164 -7.83 -23.75 -4.31
N ALA A 165 -7.76 -23.45 -5.60
CA ALA A 165 -6.79 -24.04 -6.52
C ALA A 165 -5.34 -23.58 -6.28
N ASP A 166 -5.14 -22.33 -5.86
CA ASP A 166 -3.82 -21.75 -5.57
C ASP A 166 -3.32 -22.06 -4.15
N SER A 167 -4.22 -22.40 -3.23
CA SER A 167 -3.87 -22.74 -1.85
C SER A 167 -3.29 -24.14 -1.71
N VAL A 168 -2.40 -24.30 -0.74
CA VAL A 168 -1.90 -25.61 -0.27
C VAL A 168 -2.25 -25.81 1.21
N PRO A 169 -2.33 -27.05 1.71
CA PRO A 169 -2.42 -27.31 3.13
C PRO A 169 -1.29 -26.61 3.89
N VAL A 170 -1.60 -26.01 5.04
CA VAL A 170 -0.61 -25.29 5.87
C VAL A 170 0.58 -26.18 6.22
N THR A 171 0.36 -27.48 6.42
CA THR A 171 1.41 -28.47 6.70
C THR A 171 2.43 -28.60 5.58
N GLU A 172 2.00 -28.53 4.32
CA GLU A 172 2.89 -28.55 3.15
C GLU A 172 3.73 -27.27 3.09
N TRP A 173 3.07 -26.11 3.25
CA TRP A 173 3.75 -24.83 3.30
C TRP A 173 4.78 -24.74 4.44
N VAL A 174 4.42 -25.14 5.67
CA VAL A 174 5.32 -25.17 6.83
C VAL A 174 6.53 -26.06 6.55
N THR A 175 6.34 -27.22 5.92
CA THR A 175 7.44 -28.13 5.56
C THR A 175 8.44 -27.45 4.63
N ARG A 176 7.94 -26.74 3.60
CA ARG A 176 8.80 -26.00 2.67
C ARG A 176 9.52 -24.83 3.33
N GLU A 177 8.81 -24.02 4.11
CA GLU A 177 9.44 -22.86 4.78
C GLU A 177 10.45 -23.28 5.84
N ARG A 178 10.24 -24.42 6.52
CA ARG A 178 11.20 -24.97 7.47
C ARG A 178 12.58 -25.20 6.84
N GLU A 179 12.64 -25.68 5.59
CA GLU A 179 13.92 -25.87 4.89
C GLU A 179 14.66 -24.54 4.69
N ARG A 180 13.92 -23.46 4.38
CA ARG A 180 14.47 -22.10 4.29
C ARG A 180 14.96 -21.59 5.64
N VAL A 181 14.22 -21.87 6.71
CA VAL A 181 14.60 -21.52 8.10
C VAL A 181 15.91 -22.24 8.48
N LEU A 182 16.03 -23.55 8.21
CA LEU A 182 17.25 -24.33 8.45
C LEU A 182 18.45 -23.79 7.66
N ALA A 183 18.22 -23.40 6.40
CA ALA A 183 19.21 -22.77 5.53
C ALA A 183 19.53 -21.31 5.93
N ARG A 184 18.79 -20.73 6.89
CA ARG A 184 18.90 -19.32 7.34
C ARG A 184 18.66 -18.34 6.19
N GLU A 185 17.79 -18.73 5.26
CA GLU A 185 17.46 -18.00 4.04
C GLU A 185 16.43 -16.90 4.33
N PHE A 186 16.88 -15.86 5.02
CA PHE A 186 16.10 -14.66 5.30
C PHE A 186 16.72 -13.45 4.64
N ALA A 187 15.89 -12.43 4.36
CA ALA A 187 16.41 -11.09 4.12
C ALA A 187 17.31 -10.66 5.31
N PRO A 188 18.41 -9.93 5.07
CA PRO A 188 19.37 -9.57 6.12
C PRO A 188 18.73 -8.91 7.35
N GLU A 189 17.75 -8.02 7.13
CA GLU A 189 17.03 -7.30 8.17
C GLU A 189 16.15 -8.24 9.00
N VAL A 190 15.48 -9.20 8.34
CA VAL A 190 14.64 -10.22 9.01
C VAL A 190 15.52 -11.16 9.84
N ARG A 191 16.68 -11.55 9.31
CA ARG A 191 17.64 -12.37 10.06
C ARG A 191 18.14 -11.66 11.31
N ALA A 192 18.52 -10.39 11.19
CA ALA A 192 18.97 -9.57 12.31
C ALA A 192 17.87 -9.44 13.37
N MET A 193 16.61 -9.19 12.95
CA MET A 193 15.46 -9.13 13.85
C MET A 193 15.27 -10.42 14.66
N TYR A 194 15.31 -11.59 13.99
CA TYR A 194 15.15 -12.86 14.69
C TYR A 194 16.34 -13.17 15.60
N ARG A 195 17.58 -12.95 15.15
CA ARG A 195 18.77 -13.12 16.01
C ARG A 195 18.69 -12.27 17.27
N ASP A 196 18.31 -11.00 17.12
CA ASP A 196 18.23 -10.09 18.27
C ASP A 196 17.08 -10.49 19.21
N SER A 197 15.95 -10.97 18.67
CA SER A 197 14.86 -11.55 19.47
C SER A 197 15.30 -12.80 20.23
N MET A 198 16.05 -13.71 19.58
CA MET A 198 16.60 -14.91 20.21
C MET A 198 17.56 -14.59 21.34
N ARG A 199 18.45 -13.60 21.12
CA ARG A 199 19.40 -13.13 22.12
C ARG A 199 18.72 -12.52 23.34
N LEU A 200 17.54 -11.92 23.17
CA LEU A 200 16.80 -11.23 24.23
C LEU A 200 15.86 -12.14 25.01
N SER A 201 15.46 -13.31 24.48
CA SER A 201 14.46 -14.16 25.11
C SER A 201 14.61 -15.64 24.77
N ASP A 202 15.03 -16.43 25.76
CA ASP A 202 15.05 -17.89 25.65
C ASP A 202 13.65 -18.46 25.37
N ARG A 203 12.61 -17.89 25.98
CA ARG A 203 11.22 -18.29 25.73
C ARG A 203 10.84 -18.13 24.25
N TRP A 204 11.21 -17.01 23.64
CA TRP A 204 10.94 -16.77 22.22
C TRP A 204 11.73 -17.77 21.35
N THR A 205 13.02 -17.98 21.67
CA THR A 205 13.88 -18.95 20.97
C THR A 205 13.31 -20.36 21.01
N SER A 206 12.89 -20.83 22.19
CA SER A 206 12.27 -22.15 22.36
C SER A 206 10.98 -22.28 21.56
N ALA A 207 10.09 -21.28 21.62
CA ALA A 207 8.83 -21.30 20.88
C ALA A 207 9.05 -21.30 19.36
N PHE A 208 10.03 -20.52 18.86
CA PHE A 208 10.41 -20.51 17.46
C PHE A 208 10.97 -21.87 17.00
N ALA A 209 11.87 -22.45 17.79
CA ALA A 209 12.46 -23.76 17.49
C ALA A 209 11.43 -24.89 17.54
N GLU A 210 10.50 -24.86 18.50
CA GLU A 210 9.41 -25.83 18.62
C GLU A 210 8.45 -25.74 17.43
N PHE A 211 7.99 -24.53 17.09
CA PHE A 211 7.06 -24.32 15.98
C PHE A 211 7.64 -24.84 14.65
N TRP A 212 8.92 -24.56 14.39
CA TRP A 212 9.60 -24.99 13.17
C TRP A 212 10.23 -26.39 13.26
N GLY A 213 10.14 -27.08 14.40
CA GLY A 213 10.78 -28.39 14.60
C GLY A 213 12.29 -28.37 14.31
N LEU A 214 13.00 -27.38 14.85
CA LEU A 214 14.43 -27.15 14.59
C LEU A 214 15.31 -27.98 15.53
N PRO A 215 16.55 -28.35 15.13
CA PRO A 215 17.46 -29.07 16.00
C PRO A 215 17.84 -28.26 17.25
N GLU A 216 18.19 -28.96 18.31
CA GLU A 216 18.68 -28.35 19.54
C GLU A 216 19.90 -27.45 19.27
N GLY A 217 19.93 -26.27 19.87
CA GLY A 217 20.99 -25.28 19.66
C GLY A 217 20.91 -24.50 18.35
N PHE A 218 19.81 -24.60 17.59
CA PHE A 218 19.59 -23.75 16.41
C PHE A 218 19.63 -22.25 16.79
N SER A 219 20.36 -21.47 15.99
CA SER A 219 20.50 -20.01 16.15
C SER A 219 20.80 -19.34 14.80
N LEU A 220 20.48 -18.05 14.72
CA LEU A 220 20.53 -17.20 13.51
C LEU A 220 21.64 -16.15 13.53
#